data_AF-A0A495Z651-F1
#
_entry.id   AF-A0A495Z651-F1
#
_cell.length_a   1.000
_cell.length_b   1.000
_cell.length_c   1.000
_cell.angle_alpha   90.00
_cell.angle_beta   90.00
_cell.angle_gamma   90.00
#
_symmetry.space_group_name_H-M   'P 1'
#
loop_
_entity.id
_entity.type
_entity.pdbx_description
1 polymer ?
#
loop_
_entity_poly.entity_id
_entity_poly.type
_entity_poly.pdbx_seq_one_letter_code
_entity_poly.pdbx_strand_id
1 'polypeptide(L)'
;MKHQTKPTIMILGSKHLANPGMDGFNTRMDDVLAPKRQREIKQLVEQLKAFNPTKIALEIDFSRDAEINAVYQGYLKGTYELKRNEGTRSAIA
;
A
#
# COMPACT_ATOMS: atom_id res chain seq x y z
N MET A 1 28.64 -4.88 26.58
CA MET A 1 27.25 -5.32 26.30
C MET A 1 26.80 -4.66 25.01
N LYS A 2 26.40 -5.43 23.99
CA LYS A 2 25.88 -4.86 22.73
C LYS A 2 24.45 -4.38 22.98
N HIS A 3 24.19 -3.09 22.87
CA HIS A 3 22.82 -2.56 22.85
C HIS A 3 22.18 -3.01 21.53
N GLN A 4 21.22 -3.93 21.62
CA GLN A 4 20.46 -4.37 20.46
C GLN A 4 19.29 -3.39 20.30
N THR A 5 19.34 -2.56 19.25
CA THR A 5 18.27 -1.63 18.91
C THR A 5 17.02 -2.41 18.53
N LYS A 6 15.92 -2.19 19.24
CA LYS A 6 14.62 -2.81 18.92
C LYS A 6 14.01 -2.12 17.70
N PRO A 7 13.31 -2.87 16.82
CA PRO A 7 12.62 -2.26 15.68
C PRO A 7 11.45 -1.39 16.15
N THR A 8 11.23 -0.27 15.45
CA THR A 8 10.01 0.52 15.55
C THR A 8 9.02 0.06 14.50
N ILE A 9 7.77 -0.18 14.89
CA ILE A 9 6.74 -0.74 14.03
C ILE A 9 5.55 0.22 13.98
N MET A 10 5.01 0.44 12.79
CA MET A 10 3.74 1.13 12.55
C MET A 10 2.79 0.17 11.84
N ILE A 11 1.57 0.05 12.37
CA ILE A 11 0.50 -0.75 11.76
C ILE A 11 -0.55 0.21 11.22
N LEU A 12 -0.81 0.13 9.92
CA LEU A 12 -1.81 0.94 9.24
C LEU A 12 -2.96 0.04 8.79
N GLY A 13 -4.09 0.12 9.49
CA GLY A 13 -5.34 -0.50 9.04
C GLY A 13 -6.01 0.36 7.97
N SER A 14 -6.50 -0.27 6.91
CA SER A 14 -7.30 0.39 5.86
C SER A 14 -8.43 -0.52 5.39
N LYS A 15 -9.44 0.06 4.72
CA LYS A 15 -10.47 -0.72 4.03
C LYS A 15 -10.01 -1.05 2.62
N HIS A 16 -10.61 -2.07 2.01
CA HIS A 16 -10.39 -2.39 0.60
C HIS A 16 -10.64 -1.17 -0.29
N LEU A 17 -9.57 -0.56 -0.82
CA LEU A 17 -9.65 0.70 -1.56
C LEU A 17 -10.30 0.53 -2.95
N ALA A 18 -10.17 -0.68 -3.51
CA ALA A 18 -10.86 -1.06 -4.73
C ALA A 18 -12.34 -1.40 -4.46
N ASN A 19 -12.69 -1.68 -3.20
CA ASN A 19 -14.02 -2.08 -2.72
C ASN A 19 -14.73 -3.02 -3.72
N PRO A 20 -14.21 -4.24 -3.93
CA PRO A 20 -14.69 -5.12 -5.01
C PRO A 20 -16.10 -5.67 -4.78
N GLY A 21 -16.76 -5.31 -3.67
CA GLY A 21 -18.11 -5.78 -3.35
C GLY A 21 -18.14 -7.22 -2.81
N MET A 22 -16.98 -7.80 -2.49
CA MET A 22 -16.86 -9.22 -2.11
C MET A 22 -16.92 -9.46 -0.60
N ASP A 23 -17.05 -8.40 0.21
CA ASP A 23 -17.11 -8.51 1.66
C ASP A 23 -18.54 -8.75 2.15
N GLY A 24 -18.70 -9.45 3.27
CA GLY A 24 -20.00 -9.62 3.93
C GLY A 24 -20.68 -8.30 4.33
N PHE A 25 -19.89 -7.23 4.49
CA PHE A 25 -20.36 -5.86 4.70
C PHE A 25 -19.59 -4.87 3.82
N ASN A 26 -20.07 -4.65 2.60
CA ASN A 26 -19.50 -3.66 1.69
C ASN A 26 -19.89 -2.24 2.11
N THR A 27 -18.92 -1.44 2.56
CA THR A 27 -19.18 -0.02 2.81
C THR A 27 -19.20 0.78 1.51
N ARG A 28 -20.14 1.73 1.38
CA ARG A 28 -20.10 2.70 0.27
C ARG A 28 -18.81 3.50 0.38
N MET A 29 -17.90 3.30 -0.57
CA MET A 29 -16.64 4.03 -0.65
C MET A 29 -16.69 4.95 -1.87
N ASP A 30 -16.36 6.22 -1.67
CA ASP A 30 -16.21 7.16 -2.79
C ASP A 30 -15.06 6.70 -3.69
N ASP A 31 -15.10 7.06 -4.98
CA ASP A 31 -14.06 6.67 -5.94
C ASP A 31 -12.67 7.02 -5.39
N VAL A 32 -11.81 6.01 -5.25
CA VAL A 32 -10.43 6.19 -4.79
C VAL A 32 -9.62 7.10 -5.73
N LEU A 33 -10.04 7.24 -6.99
CA LEU A 33 -9.45 8.17 -7.96
C LEU A 33 -9.96 9.60 -7.80
N ALA A 34 -10.99 9.85 -6.99
CA ALA A 34 -11.52 11.19 -6.79
C ALA A 34 -10.43 12.12 -6.21
N PRO A 35 -10.43 13.43 -6.56
CA PRO A 35 -9.41 14.37 -6.12
C PRO A 35 -9.19 14.41 -4.60
N LYS A 36 -10.27 14.25 -3.82
CA LYS A 36 -10.18 14.16 -2.36
C LYS A 36 -9.34 12.97 -1.91
N ARG A 37 -9.63 11.76 -2.41
CA ARG A 37 -8.93 10.52 -2.04
C ARG A 37 -7.48 10.54 -2.50
N GLN A 38 -7.20 11.09 -3.68
CA GLN A 38 -5.82 11.27 -4.16
C GLN A 38 -5.00 12.21 -3.26
N ARG A 39 -5.61 13.28 -2.70
CA ARG A 39 -4.94 14.14 -1.70
C ARG A 39 -4.67 13.40 -0.39
N GLU A 40 -5.62 12.61 0.09
CA GLU A 40 -5.46 11.81 1.31
C GLU A 40 -4.34 10.76 1.13
N ILE A 41 -4.30 10.08 -0.01
CA ILE A 41 -3.22 9.13 -0.34
C ILE A 41 -1.88 9.85 -0.35
N LYS A 42 -1.77 11.02 -0.98
CA LYS A 42 -0.53 11.82 -0.97
C LYS A 42 -0.09 12.21 0.44
N GLN A 43 -1.03 12.60 1.30
CA GLN A 43 -0.72 12.91 2.70
C GLN A 43 -0.19 11.67 3.45
N LEU A 44 -0.81 10.51 3.22
CA LEU A 44 -0.33 9.26 3.77
C LEU A 44 1.11 8.96 3.30
N VAL A 45 1.41 9.14 2.01
CA VAL A 45 2.78 8.96 1.48
C VAL A 45 3.80 9.82 2.23
N GLU A 46 3.50 11.09 2.46
CA GLU A 46 4.42 11.97 3.19
C GLU A 46 4.59 11.54 4.66
N GLN A 47 3.54 11.02 5.30
CA GLN A 47 3.65 10.46 6.65
C GLN A 47 4.50 9.18 6.68
N LEU A 48 4.35 8.30 5.69
CA LEU A 48 5.18 7.11 5.56
C LEU A 48 6.65 7.50 5.35
N LYS A 49 6.93 8.47 4.48
CA LYS A 49 8.30 8.97 4.27
C LYS A 49 8.90 9.58 5.54
N ALA A 50 8.12 10.34 6.30
CA ALA A 50 8.57 10.89 7.58
C ALA A 50 8.84 9.82 8.64
N PHE A 51 8.08 8.72 8.63
CA PHE A 51 8.35 7.54 9.46
C PHE A 51 9.65 6.82 9.06
N ASN A 52 10.13 7.02 7.83
CA ASN A 52 11.36 6.46 7.28
C ASN A 52 11.45 4.92 7.44
N PRO A 53 10.45 4.17 6.94
CA PRO A 53 10.44 2.72 7.05
C PRO A 53 11.60 2.12 6.24
N THR A 54 12.25 1.12 6.83
CA THR A 54 13.25 0.31 6.11
C THR A 54 12.61 -0.86 5.36
N LYS A 55 11.35 -1.20 5.70
CA LYS A 55 10.55 -2.26 5.11
C LYS A 55 9.07 -1.88 5.17
N ILE A 56 8.33 -2.27 4.13
CA ILE A 56 6.86 -2.20 4.08
C ILE A 56 6.36 -3.62 3.84
N ALA A 57 5.45 -4.08 4.69
CA ALA A 57 4.79 -5.38 4.55
C ALA A 57 3.32 -5.16 4.19
N LEU A 58 2.78 -6.06 3.38
CA LEU A 58 1.39 -6.02 2.92
C LEU A 58 0.64 -7.24 3.46
N GLU A 59 -0.64 -7.05 3.80
CA GLU A 59 -1.54 -8.15 4.17
C GLU A 59 -2.02 -8.85 2.89
N ILE A 60 -1.22 -9.80 2.42
CA ILE A 60 -1.45 -10.58 1.20
C ILE A 60 -1.07 -12.04 1.43
N ASP A 61 -1.60 -12.95 0.60
CA ASP A 61 -1.13 -14.32 0.57
C ASP A 61 0.35 -14.37 0.12
N PHE A 62 1.18 -15.11 0.87
CA PHE A 62 2.61 -15.23 0.60
C PHE A 62 2.91 -15.83 -0.78
N SER A 63 2.03 -16.67 -1.33
CA SER A 63 2.17 -17.22 -2.70
C SER A 63 2.22 -16.12 -3.77
N ARG A 64 1.75 -14.91 -3.47
CA ARG A 64 1.72 -13.75 -4.37
C ARG A 64 2.92 -12.82 -4.22
N ASP A 65 3.87 -13.13 -3.33
CA ASP A 65 5.04 -12.28 -3.08
C ASP A 65 5.83 -11.99 -4.37
N ALA A 66 6.13 -13.03 -5.16
CA ALA A 66 6.87 -12.89 -6.41
C ALA A 66 6.11 -12.04 -7.46
N GLU A 67 4.79 -12.23 -7.56
CA GLU A 67 3.93 -11.45 -8.46
C GLU A 67 3.95 -9.96 -8.09
N ILE A 68 3.77 -9.65 -6.81
CA ILE A 68 3.65 -8.27 -6.31
C ILE A 68 5.00 -7.56 -6.39
N ASN A 69 6.09 -8.24 -6.06
CA ASN A 69 7.43 -7.70 -6.27
C ASN A 69 7.71 -7.43 -7.75
N ALA A 70 7.30 -8.32 -8.67
CA ALA A 70 7.45 -8.09 -10.10
C ALA A 70 6.65 -6.87 -10.58
N VAL A 71 5.41 -6.70 -10.11
CA VAL A 71 4.58 -5.52 -10.39
C VAL A 71 5.25 -4.24 -9.89
N TYR A 72 5.76 -4.24 -8.64
CA TYR A 72 6.47 -3.10 -8.07
C TYR A 72 7.71 -2.72 -8.89
N GLN A 73 8.52 -3.70 -9.27
CA GLN A 73 9.69 -3.47 -10.14
C GLN A 73 9.29 -2.96 -11.52
N GLY A 74 8.17 -3.44 -12.07
CA GLY A 74 7.63 -2.93 -13.33
C GLY A 74 7.19 -1.47 -13.23
N TYR A 75 6.57 -1.08 -12.11
CA TYR A 75 6.19 0.32 -11.86
C TYR A 75 7.42 1.23 -11.80
N LEU A 76 8.47 0.84 -11.05
CA LEU A 76 9.71 1.60 -10.97
C LEU A 76 10.40 1.78 -12.33
N LYS A 77 10.24 0.79 -13.22
CA LYS A 77 10.79 0.82 -14.59
C LYS A 77 9.87 1.53 -15.60
N GLY A 78 8.69 1.97 -15.19
CA GLY A 78 7.68 2.57 -16.09
C GLY A 78 7.04 1.55 -17.04
N THR A 79 7.22 0.25 -16.82
CA THR A 79 6.67 -0.83 -17.66
C THR A 79 5.36 -1.39 -17.11
N TYR A 80 4.83 -0.81 -16.04
CA TYR A 80 3.57 -1.22 -15.42
C TYR A 80 2.68 0.00 -15.15
N GLU A 81 1.45 -0.06 -15.65
CA GLU A 81 0.44 0.96 -15.41
C GLU A 81 -0.36 0.65 -14.13
N LEU A 82 -0.44 1.64 -13.23
CA LEU A 82 -1.15 1.49 -11.96
C LEU A 82 -2.65 1.23 -12.19
N LYS A 83 -3.13 0.10 -11.68
CA LYS A 83 -4.54 -0.27 -11.70
C LYS A 83 -5.27 0.22 -10.45
N ARG A 84 -6.61 0.14 -10.45
CA ARG A 84 -7.47 0.53 -9.30
C ARG A 84 -7.28 -0.33 -8.03
N ASN A 85 -6.50 -1.42 -8.10
CA ASN A 85 -6.31 -2.37 -7.01
C ASN A 85 -5.28 -1.84 -5.98
N GLU A 86 -5.55 -2.02 -4.69
CA GLU A 86 -4.67 -1.63 -3.58
C GLU A 86 -3.37 -2.42 -3.54
N GLY A 87 -3.38 -3.70 -3.96
CA GLY A 87 -2.19 -4.54 -4.03
C GLY A 87 -1.22 -4.13 -5.14
N THR A 88 -1.65 -3.29 -6.09
CA THR A 88 -0.79 -2.75 -7.16
C THR A 88 -0.47 -1.27 -6.96
N ARG A 89 -1.18 -0.57 -6.06
CA ARG A 89 -0.91 0.82 -5.66
C ARG A 89 0.03 0.97 -4.48
N SER A 90 0.54 -0.12 -3.90
CA SER A 90 1.57 -0.09 -2.86
C SER A 90 2.95 0.33 -3.38
N ALA A 91 3.08 0.57 -4.69
CA ALA A 91 4.25 1.18 -5.31
C ALA A 91 4.31 2.69 -5.04
N ILE A 92 4.31 3.03 -3.75
CA ILE A 92 4.58 4.37 -3.27
C ILE A 92 6.07 4.34 -2.90
N ALA A 93 6.88 4.75 -3.87
CA ALA A 93 8.28 5.13 -3.64
C ALA A 93 8.36 6.41 -2.81
#